data_AF-A0A7V0XIL8-F1
#
_entry.id   AF-A0A7V0XIL8-F1
#
_cell.length_a   1.000
_cell.length_b   1.000
_cell.length_c   1.000
_cell.angle_alpha   90.00
_cell.angle_beta   90.00
_cell.angle_gamma   90.00
#
_symmetry.space_group_name_H-M   'P 1'
#
loop_
_entity.id
_entity.type
_entity.pdbx_description
1 polymer ?
#
loop_
_entity_poly.entity_id
_entity_poly.type
_entity_poly.pdbx_seq_one_letter_code
_entity_poly.pdbx_strand_id
1 'polypeptide(L)'
;MLSVIGLFIGFMALIIFSSGCSKHEKIVSLDQLAEKSVGVPSGSIGDQLVLSRLPKANIKYFNSALDAALAVNAGRIDAAAYDEPIMRNIAAKNPGLTVLTEMITVDEYGFAMRLGDSNLQAAVNKVIAELKSSGRYDDMMARWFPKAGEPKAMPRISLNGTRGTLYFGTASVTEPFSFVDRKQQVVGFDIELAYYIARELGMQLEIVDMEFGGMIPALISEKVDIIGACITITEERAKKVLFSEPYYRGGIAAIVKK
;
A
#
# COMPACT_ATOMS: atom_id res chain seq x y z
N MET A 1 -72.14 -8.02 52.30
CA MET A 1 -71.22 -8.91 51.57
C MET A 1 -71.18 -8.44 50.13
N LEU A 2 -70.36 -7.46 49.75
CA LEU A 2 -68.95 -7.62 49.35
C LEU A 2 -68.75 -8.81 48.40
N SER A 3 -68.65 -8.56 47.09
CA SER A 3 -67.34 -8.48 46.43
C SER A 3 -67.44 -8.24 44.91
N VAL A 4 -66.91 -7.07 44.53
CA VAL A 4 -65.96 -6.77 43.43
C VAL A 4 -66.29 -7.18 41.99
N ILE A 5 -66.65 -6.16 41.23
CA ILE A 5 -66.63 -6.04 39.76
C ILE A 5 -65.15 -5.94 39.31
N GLY A 6 -64.68 -6.92 38.53
CA GLY A 6 -63.36 -6.90 37.90
C GLY A 6 -63.41 -6.22 36.53
N LEU A 7 -62.79 -5.04 36.45
CA LEU A 7 -62.65 -4.19 35.27
C LEU A 7 -61.53 -4.71 34.34
N PHE A 8 -61.78 -4.62 33.04
CA PHE A 8 -60.85 -4.76 31.91
C PHE A 8 -59.44 -4.20 32.16
N ILE A 9 -58.40 -4.89 31.66
CA ILE A 9 -57.30 -4.33 30.84
C ILE A 9 -56.71 -5.48 30.01
N GLY A 10 -56.85 -5.40 28.69
CA GLY A 10 -56.18 -6.28 27.74
C GLY A 10 -54.70 -5.93 27.65
N PHE A 11 -53.84 -6.92 27.81
CA PHE A 11 -52.39 -6.78 27.64
C PHE A 11 -52.07 -6.88 26.14
N MET A 12 -52.29 -5.79 25.40
CA MET A 12 -51.81 -5.68 24.02
C MET A 12 -50.32 -5.35 24.06
N ALA A 13 -49.48 -6.33 23.76
CA ALA A 13 -48.04 -6.17 23.65
C ALA A 13 -47.74 -5.12 22.56
N LEU A 14 -47.37 -3.92 22.99
CA LEU A 14 -46.83 -2.89 22.12
C LEU A 14 -45.41 -3.31 21.75
N ILE A 15 -45.26 -4.07 20.66
CA ILE A 15 -43.96 -4.30 20.02
C ILE A 15 -43.53 -2.95 19.46
N ILE A 16 -42.75 -2.21 20.24
CA ILE A 16 -42.01 -1.06 19.76
C ILE A 16 -40.97 -1.64 18.80
N PHE A 17 -41.28 -1.66 17.51
CA PHE A 17 -40.26 -1.71 16.47
C PHE A 17 -39.44 -0.43 16.63
N SER A 18 -38.39 -0.50 17.45
CA SER A 18 -37.28 0.43 17.32
C SER A 18 -36.78 0.23 15.89
N SER A 19 -37.18 1.17 15.03
CA SER A 19 -36.49 1.41 13.77
C SER A 19 -35.09 1.85 14.16
N GLY A 20 -34.25 0.87 14.50
CA GLY A 20 -32.83 1.02 14.67
C GLY A 20 -32.27 1.35 13.31
N CYS A 21 -32.40 2.60 12.90
CA CYS A 21 -31.40 3.25 12.09
C CYS A 21 -30.11 3.20 12.92
N SER A 22 -29.44 2.04 12.87
CA SER A 22 -28.06 1.89 13.24
C SER A 22 -27.30 2.86 12.35
N LYS A 23 -27.08 4.08 12.85
CA LYS A 23 -26.06 4.97 12.30
C LYS A 23 -24.78 4.17 12.42
N HIS A 24 -24.36 3.57 11.32
CA HIS A 24 -23.06 2.90 11.28
C HIS A 24 -22.05 3.97 11.65
N GLU A 25 -21.40 3.78 12.79
CA GLU A 25 -20.40 4.71 13.28
C GLU A 25 -19.28 4.78 12.24
N LYS A 26 -18.94 6.00 11.84
CA LYS A 26 -17.87 6.22 10.88
C LYS A 26 -16.55 5.78 11.53
N ILE A 27 -15.85 4.85 10.88
CA ILE A 27 -14.56 4.35 11.32
C ILE A 27 -13.48 5.33 10.86
N VAL A 28 -12.72 5.88 11.79
CA VAL A 28 -11.66 6.87 11.56
C VAL A 28 -10.33 6.51 12.25
N SER A 29 -10.31 5.47 13.09
CA SER A 29 -9.10 4.97 13.76
C SER A 29 -9.07 3.44 13.82
N LEU A 30 -7.88 2.86 14.06
CA LEU A 30 -7.72 1.40 14.17
C LEU A 30 -8.43 0.83 15.40
N ASP A 31 -8.50 1.57 16.51
CA ASP A 31 -9.13 1.09 17.75
C ASP A 31 -10.62 0.74 17.57
N GLN A 32 -11.32 1.45 16.68
CA GLN A 32 -12.71 1.16 16.33
C GLN A 32 -12.88 -0.19 15.60
N LEU A 33 -11.79 -0.81 15.14
CA LEU A 33 -11.78 -2.11 14.47
C LEU A 33 -11.59 -3.30 15.42
N ALA A 34 -11.35 -3.06 16.72
CA ALA A 34 -10.92 -4.10 17.66
C ALA A 34 -11.80 -5.37 17.67
N GLU A 35 -13.12 -5.25 17.55
CA GLU A 35 -14.07 -6.37 17.53
C GLU A 35 -14.87 -6.43 16.21
N LYS A 36 -14.38 -5.74 15.18
CA LYS A 36 -15.04 -5.61 13.87
C LYS A 36 -14.58 -6.68 12.89
N SER A 37 -15.32 -6.80 11.79
CA SER A 37 -14.95 -7.68 10.69
C SER A 37 -13.88 -7.04 9.80
N VAL A 38 -12.74 -7.72 9.66
CA VAL A 38 -11.60 -7.26 8.86
C VAL A 38 -11.29 -8.28 7.76
N GLY A 39 -11.42 -7.85 6.51
CA GLY A 39 -11.11 -8.63 5.32
C GLY A 39 -9.62 -8.68 5.00
N VAL A 40 -9.06 -9.85 4.72
CA VAL A 40 -7.67 -10.03 4.26
C VAL A 40 -7.62 -11.02 3.09
N PRO A 41 -6.66 -10.89 2.14
CA PRO A 41 -6.49 -11.88 1.10
C PRO A 41 -6.02 -13.24 1.65
N SER A 42 -6.63 -14.33 1.19
CA SER A 42 -6.22 -15.71 1.49
C SER A 42 -4.77 -15.95 1.06
N GLY A 43 -4.00 -16.67 1.89
CA GLY A 43 -2.59 -16.99 1.58
C GLY A 43 -1.61 -15.83 1.80
N SER A 44 -2.07 -14.67 2.25
CA SER A 44 -1.22 -13.61 2.78
C SER A 44 -0.97 -13.81 4.29
N ILE A 45 -0.01 -13.05 4.84
CA ILE A 45 0.20 -12.95 6.30
C ILE A 45 -0.68 -11.87 6.96
N GLY A 46 -1.65 -11.31 6.22
CA GLY A 46 -2.43 -10.16 6.66
C GLY A 46 -3.25 -10.44 7.92
N ASP A 47 -3.74 -11.67 8.09
CA ASP A 47 -4.45 -12.12 9.29
C ASP A 47 -3.58 -12.01 10.55
N GLN A 48 -2.35 -12.53 10.50
CA GLN A 48 -1.40 -12.50 11.61
C GLN A 48 -1.03 -11.06 11.97
N LEU A 49 -0.78 -10.22 10.96
CA LEU A 49 -0.43 -8.81 11.17
C LEU A 49 -1.60 -8.03 11.76
N VAL A 50 -2.83 -8.21 11.25
CA VAL A 50 -4.04 -7.62 11.84
C VAL A 50 -4.20 -8.07 13.29
N LEU A 51 -4.14 -9.37 13.58
CA LEU A 51 -4.36 -9.91 14.92
C LEU A 51 -3.26 -9.53 15.92
N SER A 52 -2.04 -9.22 15.45
CA SER A 52 -0.96 -8.71 16.31
C SER A 52 -1.30 -7.35 16.95
N ARG A 53 -2.11 -6.53 16.24
CA ARG A 53 -2.53 -5.20 16.68
C ARG A 53 -3.97 -5.18 17.21
N LEU A 54 -4.85 -5.98 16.59
CA LEU A 54 -6.29 -6.06 16.84
C LEU A 54 -6.67 -7.51 17.17
N PRO A 55 -6.29 -8.04 18.35
CA PRO A 55 -6.37 -9.47 18.67
C PRO A 55 -7.80 -10.03 18.73
N LYS A 56 -8.81 -9.16 18.78
CA LYS A 56 -10.23 -9.55 18.81
C LYS A 56 -10.95 -9.33 17.46
N ALA A 57 -10.25 -8.89 16.42
CA ALA A 57 -10.85 -8.64 15.12
C ALA A 57 -11.37 -9.95 14.51
N ASN A 58 -12.53 -9.89 13.86
CA ASN A 58 -13.14 -11.03 13.18
C ASN A 58 -12.62 -11.11 11.74
N ILE A 59 -11.58 -11.91 11.52
CA ILE A 59 -10.94 -12.04 10.20
C ILE A 59 -11.88 -12.71 9.19
N LYS A 60 -11.98 -12.10 8.00
CA LYS A 60 -12.67 -12.65 6.83
C LYS A 60 -11.69 -12.79 5.68
N TYR A 61 -11.71 -13.93 5.00
CA TYR A 61 -10.79 -14.21 3.91
C TYR A 61 -11.43 -13.93 2.55
N PHE A 62 -10.64 -13.34 1.64
CA PHE A 62 -11.05 -13.00 0.28
C PHE A 62 -10.02 -13.48 -0.74
N ASN A 63 -10.39 -13.54 -2.01
CA ASN A 63 -9.46 -13.96 -3.07
C ASN A 63 -8.43 -12.86 -3.39
N SER A 64 -8.76 -11.59 -3.18
CA SER A 64 -7.87 -10.46 -3.44
C SER A 64 -8.13 -9.28 -2.50
N ALA A 65 -7.18 -8.34 -2.45
CA ALA A 65 -7.32 -7.07 -1.73
C ALA A 65 -8.50 -6.24 -2.27
N LEU A 66 -8.71 -6.25 -3.58
CA LEU A 66 -9.83 -5.55 -4.23
C LEU A 66 -11.17 -6.16 -3.81
N ASP A 67 -11.31 -7.50 -3.80
CA ASP A 67 -12.55 -8.16 -3.39
C ASP A 67 -12.92 -7.82 -1.94
N ALA A 68 -11.93 -7.83 -1.04
CA ALA A 68 -12.11 -7.44 0.36
C ALA A 68 -12.57 -5.96 0.46
N ALA A 69 -11.90 -5.06 -0.25
CA ALA A 69 -12.26 -3.63 -0.28
C ALA A 69 -13.66 -3.38 -0.87
N LEU A 70 -14.07 -4.13 -1.90
CA LEU A 70 -15.42 -4.04 -2.46
C LEU A 70 -16.48 -4.57 -1.48
N ALA A 71 -16.15 -5.58 -0.67
CA ALA A 71 -17.03 -6.03 0.41
C ALA A 71 -17.22 -4.95 1.49
N VAL A 72 -16.18 -4.18 1.82
CA VAL A 72 -16.28 -2.98 2.67
C VAL A 72 -17.22 -1.95 2.04
N ASN A 73 -17.01 -1.62 0.76
CA ASN A 73 -17.83 -0.61 0.09
C ASN A 73 -19.32 -1.00 0.07
N ALA A 74 -19.59 -2.28 -0.14
CA ALA A 74 -20.93 -2.88 -0.09
C ALA A 74 -21.51 -2.99 1.33
N GLY A 75 -20.75 -2.68 2.38
CA GLY A 75 -21.19 -2.78 3.78
C GLY A 75 -21.34 -4.21 4.30
N ARG A 76 -20.64 -5.19 3.69
CA ARG A 76 -20.66 -6.59 4.12
C ARG A 76 -19.66 -6.89 5.24
N ILE A 77 -18.60 -6.10 5.32
CA ILE A 77 -17.58 -6.12 6.37
C ILE A 77 -17.20 -4.68 6.73
N ASP A 78 -16.56 -4.49 7.89
CA ASP A 78 -16.26 -3.16 8.43
C ASP A 78 -14.98 -2.55 7.83
N ALA A 79 -13.95 -3.37 7.59
CA ALA A 79 -12.68 -2.95 7.01
C ALA A 79 -12.05 -4.06 6.17
N ALA A 80 -11.05 -3.71 5.36
CA ALA A 80 -10.11 -4.65 4.78
C ALA A 80 -8.68 -4.17 5.02
N ALA A 81 -7.73 -5.08 5.19
CA ALA A 81 -6.35 -4.75 5.51
C ALA A 81 -5.37 -5.43 4.54
N TYR A 82 -4.44 -4.64 4.01
CA TYR A 82 -3.36 -5.10 3.15
C TYR A 82 -2.31 -4.00 3.00
N ASP A 83 -1.32 -4.20 2.12
CA ASP A 83 -0.29 -3.21 1.85
C ASP A 83 -0.88 -1.83 1.52
N GLU A 84 -0.41 -0.82 2.24
CA GLU A 84 -0.89 0.56 2.17
C GLU A 84 -0.90 1.14 0.75
N PRO A 85 0.11 0.91 -0.09
CA PRO A 85 0.10 1.37 -1.48
C PRO A 85 -1.08 0.86 -2.29
N ILE A 86 -1.36 -0.43 -2.12
CA ILE A 86 -2.43 -1.14 -2.84
C ILE A 86 -3.77 -0.64 -2.31
N MET A 87 -3.90 -0.46 -0.99
CA MET A 87 -5.11 0.10 -0.39
C MET A 87 -5.37 1.54 -0.84
N ARG A 88 -4.34 2.38 -0.97
CA ARG A 88 -4.49 3.74 -1.51
C ARG A 88 -4.90 3.72 -2.97
N ASN A 89 -4.30 2.87 -3.79
CA ASN A 89 -4.66 2.72 -5.19
C ASN A 89 -6.13 2.26 -5.35
N ILE A 90 -6.54 1.26 -4.57
CA ILE A 90 -7.94 0.78 -4.54
C ILE A 90 -8.89 1.91 -4.10
N ALA A 91 -8.59 2.63 -3.02
CA ALA A 91 -9.42 3.73 -2.53
C ALA A 91 -9.56 4.88 -3.54
N ALA A 92 -8.48 5.17 -4.29
CA ALA A 92 -8.51 6.20 -5.33
C ALA A 92 -9.44 5.82 -6.49
N LYS A 93 -9.46 4.54 -6.89
CA LYS A 93 -10.27 4.03 -8.01
C LYS A 93 -11.70 3.67 -7.63
N ASN A 94 -12.01 3.57 -6.34
CA ASN A 94 -13.32 3.14 -5.84
C ASN A 94 -13.95 4.20 -4.93
N PRO A 95 -14.84 5.07 -5.47
CA PRO A 95 -15.57 6.04 -4.67
C PRO A 95 -16.31 5.38 -3.49
N GLY A 96 -16.33 6.08 -2.35
CA GLY A 96 -16.91 5.55 -1.11
C GLY A 96 -15.91 4.85 -0.18
N LEU A 97 -14.67 4.61 -0.63
CA LEU A 97 -13.62 4.06 0.22
C LEU A 97 -12.56 5.11 0.61
N THR A 98 -11.93 4.90 1.77
CA THR A 98 -10.79 5.66 2.27
C THR A 98 -9.86 4.75 3.07
N VAL A 99 -8.57 5.09 3.07
CA VAL A 99 -7.56 4.40 3.90
C VAL A 99 -7.42 5.15 5.22
N LEU A 100 -7.30 4.43 6.34
CA LEU A 100 -6.98 5.01 7.63
C LEU A 100 -5.54 5.50 7.66
N THR A 101 -5.29 6.65 8.29
CA THR A 101 -3.94 7.23 8.39
C THR A 101 -3.02 6.40 9.29
N GLU A 102 -3.56 5.84 10.37
CA GLU A 102 -2.83 4.91 11.24
C GLU A 102 -2.76 3.54 10.55
N MET A 103 -1.54 3.02 10.40
CA MET A 103 -1.28 1.71 9.83
C MET A 103 -1.15 0.65 10.94
N ILE A 104 -1.53 -0.58 10.63
CA ILE A 104 -1.45 -1.76 11.50
C ILE A 104 0.01 -2.11 11.75
N THR A 105 0.82 -2.10 10.69
CA THR A 105 2.29 -2.17 10.75
C THR A 105 2.89 -0.97 10.08
N VAL A 106 4.13 -0.64 10.42
CA VAL A 106 4.89 0.40 9.75
C VAL A 106 6.13 -0.25 9.17
N ASP A 107 6.27 -0.11 7.87
CA ASP A 107 7.40 -0.61 7.09
C ASP A 107 8.04 0.55 6.32
N GLU A 108 9.33 0.39 6.01
CA GLU A 108 10.07 1.35 5.22
C GLU A 108 10.55 0.69 3.93
N TYR A 109 10.37 1.37 2.80
CA TYR A 109 10.78 0.87 1.49
C TYR A 109 12.02 1.59 1.00
N GLY A 110 12.96 0.82 0.48
CA GLY A 110 14.25 1.29 -0.01
C GLY A 110 14.67 0.56 -1.27
N PHE A 111 15.54 1.20 -2.07
CA PHE A 111 16.21 0.51 -3.16
C PHE A 111 17.37 -0.29 -2.60
N ALA A 112 17.64 -1.43 -3.22
CA ALA A 112 18.73 -2.30 -2.82
C ALA A 112 19.81 -2.34 -3.90
N MET A 113 21.06 -2.39 -3.46
CA MET A 113 22.27 -2.50 -4.28
C MET A 113 23.13 -3.63 -3.70
N ARG A 114 24.22 -3.98 -4.37
CA ARG A 114 25.19 -4.94 -3.82
C ARG A 114 25.86 -4.36 -2.57
N LEU A 115 26.26 -5.23 -1.63
CA LEU A 115 26.86 -4.83 -0.35
C LEU A 115 28.10 -3.92 -0.49
N GLY A 116 28.86 -4.05 -1.58
CA GLY A 116 30.05 -3.24 -1.85
C GLY A 116 29.80 -1.89 -2.54
N ASP A 117 28.57 -1.60 -2.98
CA ASP A 117 28.29 -0.47 -3.87
C ASP A 117 27.97 0.84 -3.13
N SER A 118 28.78 1.18 -2.12
CA SER A 118 28.56 2.38 -1.29
C SER A 118 28.57 3.70 -2.09
N ASN A 119 29.32 3.78 -3.19
CA ASN A 119 29.30 4.95 -4.06
C ASN A 119 27.95 5.11 -4.79
N LEU A 120 27.36 3.99 -5.25
CA LEU A 120 26.04 4.00 -5.87
C LEU A 120 24.97 4.34 -4.83
N GLN A 121 25.04 3.73 -3.64
CA GLN A 121 24.15 4.04 -2.52
C GLN A 121 24.17 5.53 -2.16
N ALA A 122 25.37 6.13 -2.07
CA ALA A 122 25.49 7.56 -1.79
C ALA A 122 24.82 8.42 -2.86
N ALA A 123 24.95 8.07 -4.14
CA ALA A 123 24.28 8.76 -5.24
C ALA A 123 22.75 8.59 -5.16
N VAL A 124 22.25 7.38 -4.87
CA VAL A 124 20.82 7.11 -4.68
C VAL A 124 20.26 7.96 -3.53
N ASN A 125 20.95 7.95 -2.39
CA ASN A 125 20.54 8.72 -1.20
C ASN A 125 20.54 10.22 -1.47
N LYS A 126 21.52 10.73 -2.21
CA LYS A 126 21.57 12.13 -2.66
C LYS A 126 20.33 12.47 -3.48
N VAL A 127 19.97 11.65 -4.47
CA VAL A 127 18.78 11.89 -5.31
C VAL A 127 17.49 11.87 -4.50
N ILE A 128 17.34 10.92 -3.57
CA ILE A 128 16.17 10.86 -2.67
C ILE A 128 16.07 12.16 -1.86
N ALA A 129 17.19 12.64 -1.29
CA ALA A 129 17.23 13.88 -0.51
C ALA A 129 16.92 15.13 -1.36
N GLU A 130 17.43 15.21 -2.59
CA GLU A 130 17.16 16.31 -3.52
C GLU A 130 15.71 16.34 -3.99
N LEU A 131 15.11 15.17 -4.29
CA LEU A 131 13.70 15.10 -4.66
C LEU A 131 12.80 15.55 -3.51
N LYS A 132 13.11 15.15 -2.27
CA LYS A 132 12.38 15.59 -1.07
C LYS A 132 12.54 17.10 -0.83
N SER A 133 13.76 17.63 -0.87
CA SER A 133 14.01 19.06 -0.58
C SER A 133 13.53 20.02 -1.68
N SER A 134 13.43 19.56 -2.93
CA SER A 134 12.93 20.37 -4.05
C SER A 134 11.41 20.37 -4.22
N GLY A 135 10.67 19.57 -3.45
CA GLY A 135 9.22 19.37 -3.62
C GLY A 135 8.83 18.43 -4.78
N ARG A 136 9.79 17.97 -5.60
CA ARG A 136 9.54 17.02 -6.68
C ARG A 136 9.03 15.67 -6.18
N TYR A 137 9.44 15.26 -4.99
CA TYR A 137 8.91 14.08 -4.33
C TYR A 137 7.40 14.21 -4.09
N ASP A 138 6.92 15.37 -3.68
CA ASP A 138 5.48 15.60 -3.48
C ASP A 138 4.71 15.58 -4.81
N ASP A 139 5.31 16.12 -5.88
CA ASP A 139 4.77 16.00 -7.24
C ASP A 139 4.68 14.53 -7.68
N MET A 140 5.71 13.72 -7.40
CA MET A 140 5.69 12.27 -7.64
C MET A 140 4.58 11.60 -6.84
N MET A 141 4.45 11.91 -5.55
CA MET A 141 3.40 11.36 -4.70
C MET A 141 2.00 11.71 -5.21
N ALA A 142 1.77 12.96 -5.62
CA ALA A 142 0.50 13.40 -6.18
C ALA A 142 0.19 12.78 -7.56
N ARG A 143 1.23 12.41 -8.31
CA ARG A 143 1.11 11.74 -9.61
C ARG A 143 0.76 10.27 -9.48
N TRP A 144 1.51 9.56 -8.65
CA TRP A 144 1.43 8.10 -8.52
C TRP A 144 0.37 7.66 -7.52
N PHE A 145 0.10 8.46 -6.50
CA PHE A 145 -0.89 8.15 -5.47
C PHE A 145 -1.97 9.24 -5.38
N PRO A 146 -2.74 9.47 -6.45
CA PRO A 146 -3.80 10.47 -6.45
C PRO A 146 -4.87 10.14 -5.40
N LYS A 147 -5.56 11.15 -4.88
CA LYS A 147 -6.68 10.95 -3.95
C LYS A 147 -7.89 10.28 -4.61
N ALA A 148 -8.02 10.39 -5.93
CA ALA A 148 -9.09 9.82 -6.73
C ALA A 148 -8.62 9.60 -8.18
N GLY A 149 -9.10 8.52 -8.80
CA GLY A 149 -8.78 8.14 -10.17
C GLY A 149 -7.50 7.30 -10.31
N GLU A 150 -7.04 7.23 -11.56
CA GLU A 150 -5.84 6.49 -11.97
C GLU A 150 -4.57 7.31 -11.70
N PRO A 151 -3.41 6.66 -11.45
CA PRO A 151 -2.12 7.33 -11.52
C PRO A 151 -1.97 8.12 -12.82
N LYS A 152 -1.37 9.31 -12.74
CA LYS A 152 -1.13 10.15 -13.92
C LYS A 152 0.06 9.62 -14.72
N ALA A 153 0.13 9.99 -16.00
CA ALA A 153 1.22 9.60 -16.87
C ALA A 153 2.60 10.01 -16.31
N MET A 154 3.58 9.10 -16.43
CA MET A 154 4.96 9.37 -16.07
C MET A 154 5.53 10.55 -16.88
N PRO A 155 6.25 11.50 -16.25
CA PRO A 155 6.86 12.59 -16.99
C PRO A 155 8.04 12.07 -17.84
N ARG A 156 8.29 12.74 -18.97
CA ARG A 156 9.51 12.47 -19.74
C ARG A 156 10.73 12.99 -18.99
N ILE A 157 11.63 12.10 -18.62
CA ILE A 157 12.93 12.44 -18.01
C ILE A 157 14.01 12.16 -19.06
N SER A 158 14.69 13.20 -19.53
CA SER A 158 15.77 13.04 -20.53
C SER A 158 17.02 12.48 -19.88
N LEU A 159 17.57 11.41 -20.46
CA LEU A 159 18.85 10.82 -20.10
C LEU A 159 19.85 11.10 -21.21
N ASN A 160 20.73 12.07 -20.99
CA ASN A 160 21.79 12.44 -21.95
C ASN A 160 23.17 11.93 -21.47
N GLY A 161 23.15 10.97 -20.56
CA GLY A 161 24.33 10.42 -19.93
C GLY A 161 25.19 9.60 -20.88
N THR A 162 26.50 9.69 -20.74
CA THR A 162 27.49 8.92 -21.52
C THR A 162 28.32 7.98 -20.64
N ARG A 163 28.06 7.93 -19.32
CA ARG A 163 28.81 7.10 -18.36
C ARG A 163 28.34 5.64 -18.30
N GLY A 164 27.84 5.11 -19.42
CA GLY A 164 27.29 3.76 -19.50
C GLY A 164 25.79 3.67 -19.16
N THR A 165 25.35 2.48 -18.79
CA THR A 165 23.94 2.14 -18.53
C THR A 165 23.80 1.66 -17.09
N LEU A 166 22.85 2.21 -16.35
CA LEU A 166 22.40 1.71 -15.06
C LEU A 166 21.33 0.64 -15.32
N TYR A 167 21.56 -0.59 -14.86
CA TYR A 167 20.57 -1.66 -14.98
C TYR A 167 19.71 -1.70 -13.71
N PHE A 168 18.43 -1.31 -13.82
CA PHE A 168 17.48 -1.29 -12.73
C PHE A 168 16.56 -2.51 -12.79
N GLY A 169 16.70 -3.43 -11.84
CA GLY A 169 15.83 -4.60 -11.72
C GLY A 169 14.53 -4.27 -10.99
N THR A 170 13.40 -4.74 -11.52
CA THR A 170 12.09 -4.51 -10.92
C THR A 170 11.15 -5.70 -11.14
N ALA A 171 9.99 -5.67 -10.47
CA ALA A 171 8.87 -6.56 -10.71
C ALA A 171 7.64 -5.71 -11.02
N SER A 172 7.18 -5.76 -12.28
CA SER A 172 6.19 -4.81 -12.82
C SER A 172 4.74 -5.21 -12.56
N VAL A 173 4.42 -5.58 -11.31
CA VAL A 173 3.11 -6.13 -10.90
C VAL A 173 2.41 -5.34 -9.80
N THR A 174 3.03 -4.26 -9.30
CA THR A 174 2.55 -3.51 -8.13
C THR A 174 2.27 -2.06 -8.50
N GLU A 175 1.05 -1.78 -8.95
CA GLU A 175 0.60 -0.40 -9.16
C GLU A 175 0.35 0.31 -7.82
N PRO A 176 0.87 1.54 -7.60
CA PRO A 176 1.49 2.45 -8.57
C PRO A 176 3.03 2.53 -8.50
N PHE A 177 3.70 1.55 -7.89
CA PHE A 177 5.16 1.55 -7.68
C PHE A 177 5.95 1.12 -8.91
N SER A 178 5.68 -0.07 -9.42
CA SER A 178 6.25 -0.64 -10.63
C SER A 178 5.20 -1.51 -11.28
N PHE A 179 4.71 -1.09 -12.44
CA PHE A 179 3.64 -1.79 -13.15
C PHE A 179 3.70 -1.52 -14.64
N VAL A 180 3.05 -2.39 -15.42
CA VAL A 180 2.89 -2.21 -16.86
C VAL A 180 1.65 -1.35 -17.12
N ASP A 181 1.81 -0.21 -17.80
CA ASP A 181 0.70 0.65 -18.17
C ASP A 181 -0.07 0.14 -19.40
N ARG A 182 -1.13 0.87 -19.78
CA ARG A 182 -1.95 0.54 -20.96
C ARG A 182 -1.18 0.61 -22.29
N LYS A 183 0.00 1.24 -22.31
CA LYS A 183 0.90 1.32 -23.47
C LYS A 183 1.99 0.24 -23.43
N GLN A 184 1.85 -0.74 -22.54
CA GLN A 184 2.81 -1.83 -22.35
C GLN A 184 4.21 -1.32 -21.96
N GLN A 185 4.28 -0.20 -21.24
CA GLN A 185 5.52 0.34 -20.71
C GLN A 185 5.60 0.08 -19.21
N VAL A 186 6.79 -0.31 -18.73
CA VAL A 186 7.06 -0.40 -17.29
C VAL A 186 7.18 1.02 -16.75
N VAL A 187 6.27 1.38 -15.86
CA VAL A 187 6.18 2.72 -15.24
C VAL A 187 5.88 2.60 -13.76
N GLY A 188 5.96 3.72 -13.05
CA GLY A 188 5.56 3.81 -11.65
C GLY A 188 6.48 4.71 -10.85
N PHE A 189 6.18 4.82 -9.56
CA PHE A 189 6.96 5.61 -8.61
C PHE A 189 8.43 5.19 -8.58
N ASP A 190 8.70 3.89 -8.51
CA ASP A 190 10.07 3.35 -8.46
C ASP A 190 10.81 3.59 -9.77
N ILE A 191 10.10 3.44 -10.90
CA ILE A 191 10.66 3.68 -12.23
C ILE A 191 11.03 5.15 -12.39
N GLU A 192 10.16 6.08 -12.00
CA GLU A 192 10.48 7.50 -12.06
C GLU A 192 11.68 7.87 -11.19
N LEU A 193 11.77 7.32 -9.98
CA LEU A 193 12.92 7.51 -9.11
C LEU A 193 14.21 6.97 -9.75
N ALA A 194 14.16 5.80 -10.40
CA ALA A 194 15.28 5.22 -11.13
C ALA A 194 15.76 6.11 -12.29
N TYR A 195 14.86 6.77 -13.01
CA TYR A 195 15.23 7.77 -14.03
C TYR A 195 15.97 8.97 -13.44
N TYR A 196 15.57 9.44 -12.26
CA TYR A 196 16.32 10.52 -11.59
C TYR A 196 17.70 10.08 -11.12
N ILE A 197 17.83 8.84 -10.65
CA ILE A 197 19.12 8.24 -10.28
C ILE A 197 20.04 8.12 -11.49
N ALA A 198 19.57 7.53 -12.59
CA ALA A 198 20.37 7.42 -13.82
C ALA A 198 20.81 8.80 -14.35
N ARG A 199 19.92 9.81 -14.27
CA ARG A 199 20.25 11.18 -14.66
C ARG A 199 21.34 11.80 -13.80
N GLU A 200 21.24 11.67 -12.47
CA GLU A 200 22.28 12.14 -11.54
C GLU A 200 23.62 11.43 -11.80
N LEU A 201 23.54 10.14 -12.10
CA LEU A 201 24.70 9.36 -12.49
C LEU A 201 25.17 9.67 -13.91
N GLY A 202 24.54 10.53 -14.69
CA GLY A 202 24.95 10.77 -16.09
C GLY A 202 25.05 9.46 -16.88
N MET A 203 24.16 8.51 -16.61
CA MET A 203 24.04 7.21 -17.27
C MET A 203 22.74 7.14 -18.06
N GLN A 204 22.67 6.19 -18.99
CA GLN A 204 21.41 5.69 -19.52
C GLN A 204 20.76 4.75 -18.49
N LEU A 205 19.49 4.41 -18.69
CA LEU A 205 18.74 3.50 -17.82
C LEU A 205 18.17 2.35 -18.64
N GLU A 206 18.43 1.12 -18.20
CA GLU A 206 17.78 -0.08 -18.71
C GLU A 206 16.92 -0.68 -17.58
N ILE A 207 15.63 -0.86 -17.85
CA ILE A 207 14.72 -1.52 -16.90
C ILE A 207 14.72 -3.02 -17.18
N VAL A 208 15.06 -3.82 -16.17
CA VAL A 208 15.09 -5.27 -16.25
C VAL A 208 13.96 -5.85 -15.41
N ASP A 209 12.83 -6.14 -16.06
CA ASP A 209 11.66 -6.75 -15.41
C ASP A 209 11.90 -8.24 -15.10
N MET A 210 11.55 -8.67 -13.90
CA MET A 210 11.74 -10.04 -13.43
C MET A 210 10.80 -10.39 -12.27
N GLU A 211 10.77 -11.67 -11.91
CA GLU A 211 10.08 -12.14 -10.69
C GLU A 211 10.74 -11.57 -9.44
N PHE A 212 9.92 -11.11 -8.48
CA PHE A 212 10.39 -10.44 -7.25
C PHE A 212 11.42 -11.28 -6.48
N GLY A 213 11.19 -12.60 -6.37
CA GLY A 213 12.11 -13.52 -5.70
C GLY A 213 13.49 -13.65 -6.37
N GLY A 214 13.61 -13.25 -7.64
CA GLY A 214 14.86 -13.27 -8.41
C GLY A 214 15.71 -12.01 -8.28
N MET A 215 15.20 -10.93 -7.66
CA MET A 215 15.85 -9.61 -7.68
C MET A 215 17.16 -9.57 -6.87
N ILE A 216 17.18 -10.11 -5.65
CA ILE A 216 18.43 -10.19 -4.84
C ILE A 216 19.48 -11.08 -5.53
N PRO A 217 19.15 -12.29 -6.02
CA PRO A 217 20.08 -13.08 -6.83
C PRO A 217 20.63 -12.31 -8.04
N ALA A 218 19.80 -11.53 -8.73
CA ALA A 218 20.21 -10.73 -9.89
C ALA A 218 21.20 -9.60 -9.52
N LEU A 219 21.06 -8.97 -8.35
CA LEU A 219 22.09 -8.07 -7.82
C LEU A 219 23.40 -8.81 -7.58
N ILE A 220 23.35 -9.94 -6.86
CA ILE A 220 24.53 -10.70 -6.45
C ILE A 220 25.29 -11.23 -7.67
N SER A 221 24.58 -11.66 -8.72
CA SER A 221 25.18 -12.13 -9.96
C SER A 221 25.52 -11.02 -10.95
N GLU A 222 25.46 -9.74 -10.53
CA GLU A 222 25.77 -8.57 -11.34
C GLU A 222 24.93 -8.42 -12.63
N LYS A 223 23.73 -9.03 -12.66
CA LYS A 223 22.79 -8.87 -13.78
C LYS A 223 22.14 -7.48 -13.78
N VAL A 224 21.98 -6.89 -12.60
CA VAL A 224 21.45 -5.54 -12.36
C VAL A 224 22.28 -4.84 -11.30
N ASP A 225 22.29 -3.51 -11.32
CA ASP A 225 23.07 -2.66 -10.40
C ASP A 225 22.29 -2.24 -9.16
N ILE A 226 20.99 -2.03 -9.36
CA ILE A 226 20.07 -1.53 -8.37
C ILE A 226 18.73 -2.23 -8.58
N ILE A 227 18.01 -2.51 -7.51
CA ILE A 227 16.67 -3.07 -7.57
C ILE A 227 15.68 -2.24 -6.76
N GLY A 228 14.45 -2.17 -7.27
CA GLY A 228 13.33 -1.52 -6.61
C GLY A 228 12.00 -2.07 -7.10
N ALA A 229 11.12 -2.36 -6.14
CA ALA A 229 9.75 -2.81 -6.33
C ALA A 229 9.07 -2.77 -4.96
N CYS A 230 8.98 -1.57 -4.36
CA CYS A 230 8.52 -1.34 -2.98
C CYS A 230 9.13 -2.34 -1.96
N ILE A 231 10.47 -2.50 -2.00
CA ILE A 231 11.16 -3.51 -1.19
C ILE A 231 11.23 -3.04 0.27
N THR A 232 10.54 -3.75 1.17
CA THR A 232 10.70 -3.57 2.61
C THR A 232 12.14 -3.76 3.05
N ILE A 233 12.68 -2.75 3.73
CA ILE A 233 13.96 -2.79 4.42
C ILE A 233 13.79 -3.69 5.65
N THR A 234 14.51 -4.80 5.68
CA THR A 234 14.53 -5.73 6.82
C THR A 234 15.96 -6.08 7.18
N GLU A 235 16.21 -6.41 8.44
CA GLU A 235 17.53 -6.87 8.89
C GLU A 235 18.01 -8.10 8.11
N GLU A 236 17.09 -9.02 7.77
CA GLU A 236 17.42 -10.23 7.02
C GLU A 236 17.91 -9.90 5.60
N ARG A 237 17.26 -8.96 4.91
CA ARG A 237 17.67 -8.50 3.58
C ARG A 237 18.94 -7.66 3.66
N ALA A 238 19.08 -6.79 4.67
CA ALA A 238 20.25 -5.94 4.87
C ALA A 238 21.56 -6.72 5.11
N LYS A 239 21.47 -8.00 5.52
CA LYS A 239 22.62 -8.92 5.57
C LYS A 239 23.13 -9.34 4.18
N LYS A 240 22.32 -9.19 3.13
CA LYS A 240 22.58 -9.67 1.77
C LYS A 240 22.74 -8.53 0.76
N VAL A 241 22.13 -7.38 1.01
CA VAL A 241 22.13 -6.20 0.12
C VAL A 241 22.33 -4.91 0.91
N LEU A 242 22.83 -3.88 0.23
CA LEU A 242 22.94 -2.54 0.75
C LEU A 242 21.68 -1.75 0.40
N PHE A 243 20.95 -1.22 1.38
CA PHE A 243 19.75 -0.43 1.13
C PHE A 243 20.05 1.07 1.00
N SER A 244 19.28 1.78 0.20
CA SER A 244 19.17 3.24 0.26
C SER A 244 18.55 3.68 1.60
N GLU A 245 18.61 4.97 1.88
CA GLU A 245 17.67 5.60 2.81
C GLU A 245 16.22 5.31 2.37
N PRO A 246 15.28 5.25 3.32
CA PRO A 246 13.90 4.96 3.00
C PRO A 246 13.29 6.10 2.16
N TYR A 247 12.74 5.74 1.01
CA TYR A 247 12.06 6.68 0.13
C TYR A 247 10.55 6.67 0.33
N TYR A 248 9.98 5.61 0.90
CA TYR A 248 8.54 5.52 1.18
C TYR A 248 8.30 4.87 2.55
N ARG A 249 7.32 5.39 3.30
CA ARG A 249 6.84 4.81 4.55
C ARG A 249 5.49 4.15 4.29
N GLY A 250 5.46 2.82 4.35
CA GLY A 250 4.28 2.00 4.09
C GLY A 250 3.99 1.05 5.25
N GLY A 251 3.44 -0.11 4.92
CA GLY A 251 3.04 -1.14 5.86
C GLY A 251 1.64 -1.65 5.57
N ILE A 252 1.03 -2.34 6.53
CA ILE A 252 -0.35 -2.80 6.39
C ILE A 252 -1.30 -1.67 6.82
N ALA A 253 -2.14 -1.21 5.90
CA ALA A 253 -3.18 -0.23 6.20
C ALA A 253 -4.57 -0.85 6.12
N ALA A 254 -5.51 -0.24 6.84
CA ALA A 254 -6.92 -0.58 6.77
C ALA A 254 -7.66 0.37 5.83
N ILE A 255 -8.39 -0.19 4.87
CA ILE A 255 -9.38 0.52 4.05
C ILE A 255 -10.77 0.36 4.69
N VAL A 256 -11.50 1.47 4.76
CA VAL A 256 -12.84 1.57 5.36
C VAL A 256 -13.78 2.34 4.43
N LYS A 257 -15.08 2.27 4.71
CA LYS A 257 -16.07 3.11 4.04
C LYS A 257 -15.97 4.56 4.53
N LYS A 258 -16.10 5.52 3.60
CA LYS A 258 -16.04 6.98 3.84
C LYS A 258 -17.17 7.51 4.71
#